data_AF-Q19FN0-F1
#
_entry.id   AF-Q19FN0-F1
#
_cell.length_a   1.000
_cell.length_b   1.000
_cell.length_c   1.000
_cell.angle_alpha   90.00
_cell.angle_beta   90.00
_cell.angle_gamma   90.00
#
_symmetry.space_group_name_H-M   'P 1'
#
loop_
_entity.id
_entity.type
_entity.pdbx_description
1 polymer ?
#
loop_
_entity_poly.entity_id
_entity_poly.type
_entity_poly.pdbx_seq_one_letter_code
_entity_poly.pdbx_strand_id
1 'polypeptide(L)'
;EFPPHLRLLRWEAYPSNALPTTFHPEYLVELDLKESQLEKLWQGTQPLTNLKKMDLTRSSHLKELPDLSNATNLERLELSYCKSLVEIPSSFSELRKLETLVIHNCTKLEVVPTLINLASLDFFNMHGCFQLKKIPGISTHISRLVIDDTLVEELPTSIILCTRLRTLMISGSGNFKTLTYLPLSLTYLDLRCTGIEK
;
A
#
# COMPACT_ATOMS: atom_id res chain seq x y z
N GLU A 1 -4.20 -21.41 22.17
CA GLU A 1 -3.05 -21.54 21.26
C GLU A 1 -3.55 -21.62 19.82
N PHE A 2 -2.79 -21.14 18.85
CA PHE A 2 -3.17 -21.25 17.43
C PHE A 2 -2.84 -22.64 16.88
N PRO A 3 -3.64 -23.18 15.95
CA PRO A 3 -3.29 -24.42 15.26
C PRO A 3 -1.94 -24.27 14.51
N PRO A 4 -1.03 -25.25 14.59
CA PRO A 4 0.32 -25.14 14.01
C PRO A 4 0.35 -25.04 12.48
N HIS A 5 -0.68 -25.56 11.80
CA HIS A 5 -0.81 -25.52 10.33
C HIS A 5 -1.91 -24.53 9.88
N LEU A 6 -2.14 -23.47 10.66
CA LEU A 6 -3.14 -22.47 10.33
C LEU A 6 -2.78 -21.78 9.01
N ARG A 7 -3.64 -21.93 8.01
CA ARG A 7 -3.45 -21.33 6.68
C ARG A 7 -4.22 -20.04 6.48
N LEU A 8 -5.36 -19.89 7.14
CA LEU A 8 -6.24 -18.74 6.98
C LEU A 8 -6.61 -18.25 8.38
N LEU A 9 -6.33 -16.99 8.67
CA LEU A 9 -6.80 -16.34 9.87
C LEU A 9 -7.65 -15.14 9.47
N ARG A 10 -8.95 -15.23 9.76
CA ARG A 10 -9.84 -14.07 9.73
C ARG A 10 -10.29 -13.77 11.16
N TRP A 11 -9.91 -12.60 11.65
CA TRP A 11 -10.23 -12.15 12.99
C TRP A 11 -10.48 -10.63 12.97
N GLU A 12 -11.63 -10.27 12.41
CA GLU A 12 -12.11 -8.89 12.39
C GLU A 12 -12.34 -8.36 13.81
N ALA A 13 -12.07 -7.08 14.02
CA ALA A 13 -12.12 -6.40 15.30
C ALA A 13 -11.27 -7.06 16.40
N TYR A 14 -10.06 -7.54 16.05
CA TYR A 14 -9.15 -8.14 17.03
C TYR A 14 -8.84 -7.12 18.16
N PRO A 15 -9.10 -7.48 19.43
CA PRO A 15 -9.21 -6.49 20.51
C PRO A 15 -7.88 -6.07 21.13
N SER A 16 -6.79 -6.81 20.86
CA SER A 16 -5.49 -6.53 21.46
C SER A 16 -4.63 -5.64 20.58
N ASN A 17 -3.67 -4.96 21.20
CA ASN A 17 -2.73 -4.06 20.52
C ASN A 17 -1.61 -4.78 19.74
N ALA A 18 -1.43 -6.08 19.96
CA ALA A 18 -0.52 -6.96 19.22
C ALA A 18 -1.02 -8.41 19.21
N LEU A 19 -0.58 -9.20 18.22
CA LEU A 19 -0.76 -10.65 18.24
C LEU A 19 0.13 -11.29 19.31
N PRO A 20 -0.32 -12.38 19.94
CA PRO A 20 0.47 -13.03 20.98
C PRO A 20 1.72 -13.67 20.38
N THR A 21 2.78 -13.80 21.18
CA THR A 21 4.04 -14.46 20.76
C THR A 21 3.87 -15.93 20.41
N THR A 22 2.74 -16.54 20.78
CA THR A 22 2.35 -17.91 20.41
C THR A 22 1.78 -18.02 18.98
N PHE A 23 1.62 -16.89 18.28
CA PHE A 23 1.22 -16.86 16.88
C PHE A 23 2.41 -17.21 15.97
N HIS A 24 2.29 -18.32 15.24
CA HIS A 24 3.32 -18.81 14.33
C HIS A 24 2.77 -18.84 12.90
N PRO A 25 3.14 -17.88 12.03
CA PRO A 25 2.52 -17.72 10.71
C PRO A 25 3.16 -18.55 9.59
N GLU A 26 3.96 -19.57 9.91
CA GLU A 26 4.77 -20.33 8.94
C GLU A 26 3.96 -20.87 7.75
N TYR A 27 2.74 -21.34 8.00
CA TYR A 27 1.84 -21.90 6.99
C TYR A 27 0.74 -20.93 6.55
N LEU A 28 0.76 -19.70 7.06
CA LEU A 28 -0.28 -18.72 6.83
C LEU A 28 -0.26 -18.25 5.38
N VAL A 29 -1.42 -18.32 4.74
CA VAL A 29 -1.67 -17.90 3.36
C VAL A 29 -2.47 -16.60 3.33
N GLU A 30 -3.42 -16.43 4.25
CA GLU A 30 -4.28 -15.25 4.31
C GLU A 30 -4.42 -14.76 5.75
N LEU A 31 -4.16 -13.47 5.95
CA LEU A 31 -4.34 -12.78 7.23
C LEU A 31 -5.33 -11.63 7.04
N ASP A 32 -6.50 -11.75 7.65
CA ASP A 32 -7.55 -10.75 7.65
C ASP A 32 -7.79 -10.29 9.10
N LEU A 33 -7.31 -9.10 9.42
CA LEU A 33 -7.36 -8.47 10.73
C LEU A 33 -8.01 -7.08 10.62
N LYS A 34 -9.09 -6.99 9.85
CA LYS A 34 -9.87 -5.75 9.71
C LYS A 34 -10.33 -5.20 11.04
N GLU A 35 -10.47 -3.88 11.13
CA GLU A 35 -11.06 -3.17 12.28
C GLU A 35 -10.34 -3.45 13.62
N SER A 36 -9.09 -3.90 13.57
CA SER A 36 -8.35 -4.33 14.77
C SER A 36 -7.84 -3.16 15.61
N GLN A 37 -7.68 -3.40 16.90
CA GLN A 37 -7.07 -2.49 17.87
C GLN A 37 -5.53 -2.55 17.88
N LEU A 38 -4.94 -3.19 16.86
CA LEU A 38 -3.50 -3.36 16.72
C LEU A 38 -2.81 -2.01 16.63
N GLU A 39 -1.78 -1.81 17.46
CA GLU A 39 -0.80 -0.76 17.25
C GLU A 39 0.36 -1.26 16.39
N LYS A 40 0.65 -2.57 16.49
CA LYS A 40 1.65 -3.33 15.74
C LYS A 40 1.21 -4.79 15.65
N LEU A 41 1.67 -5.54 14.65
CA LEU A 41 1.28 -6.94 14.50
C LEU A 41 2.06 -7.86 15.46
N TRP A 42 3.39 -7.86 15.35
CA TRP A 42 4.31 -8.70 16.14
C TRP A 42 5.69 -8.05 16.19
N GLN A 43 6.60 -8.64 16.95
CA GLN A 43 8.01 -8.22 17.04
C GLN A 43 8.91 -9.16 16.25
N GLY A 44 9.97 -8.59 15.68
CA GLY A 44 10.92 -9.31 14.84
C GLY A 44 10.35 -9.74 13.49
N THR A 45 11.22 -10.35 12.69
CA THR A 45 10.88 -10.88 11.37
C THR A 45 10.19 -12.23 11.52
N GLN A 46 9.12 -12.46 10.75
CA GLN A 46 8.35 -13.70 10.76
C GLN A 46 8.56 -14.52 9.47
N PRO A 47 8.41 -15.86 9.52
CA PRO A 47 8.49 -16.71 8.33
C PRO A 47 7.18 -16.65 7.51
N LEU A 48 6.99 -15.57 6.75
CA LEU A 48 5.77 -15.29 5.99
C LEU A 48 5.81 -15.86 4.56
N THR A 49 6.59 -16.92 4.31
CA THR A 49 6.85 -17.43 2.96
C THR A 49 5.60 -17.90 2.24
N ASN A 50 4.57 -18.35 2.95
CA ASN A 50 3.31 -18.80 2.36
C ASN A 50 2.26 -17.68 2.21
N LEU A 51 2.51 -16.50 2.80
CA LEU A 51 1.52 -15.44 2.88
C LEU A 51 1.28 -14.84 1.50
N LYS A 52 0.03 -14.84 1.06
CA LYS A 52 -0.42 -14.28 -0.22
C LYS A 52 -1.24 -13.01 -0.04
N LYS A 53 -2.01 -12.89 1.04
CA LYS A 53 -2.81 -11.68 1.26
C LYS A 53 -2.81 -11.27 2.72
N MET A 54 -2.75 -9.97 2.93
CA MET A 54 -2.86 -9.33 4.24
C MET A 54 -3.84 -8.17 4.14
N ASP A 55 -4.84 -8.17 5.01
CA ASP A 55 -5.83 -7.10 5.10
C ASP A 55 -5.89 -6.56 6.53
N LEU A 56 -5.50 -5.29 6.66
CA LEU A 56 -5.48 -4.53 7.91
C LEU A 56 -6.45 -3.36 7.85
N THR A 57 -7.38 -3.37 6.89
CA THR A 57 -8.32 -2.28 6.67
C THR A 57 -9.02 -1.87 7.97
N ARG A 58 -9.09 -0.56 8.22
CA ARG A 58 -9.69 0.08 9.39
C ARG A 58 -9.02 -0.24 10.73
N SER A 59 -7.78 -0.73 10.72
CA SER A 59 -6.95 -0.79 11.92
C SER A 59 -6.42 0.61 12.26
N SER A 60 -7.32 1.49 12.75
CA SER A 60 -7.03 2.92 12.92
C SER A 60 -5.94 3.23 13.95
N HIS A 61 -5.65 2.28 14.85
CA HIS A 61 -4.59 2.38 15.85
C HIS A 61 -3.23 1.90 15.36
N LEU A 62 -3.15 1.30 14.16
CA LEU A 62 -1.92 0.75 13.60
C LEU A 62 -0.90 1.87 13.36
N LYS A 63 0.22 1.82 14.08
CA LYS A 63 1.30 2.82 14.01
C LYS A 63 2.44 2.34 13.12
N GLU A 64 2.74 1.04 13.18
CA GLU A 64 3.85 0.41 12.46
C GLU A 64 3.40 -0.88 11.77
N LEU A 65 3.96 -1.12 10.58
CA LEU A 65 3.82 -2.39 9.87
C LEU A 65 4.98 -3.33 10.25
N PRO A 66 4.75 -4.65 10.26
CA PRO A 66 5.84 -5.59 10.49
C PRO A 66 6.83 -5.58 9.32
N ASP A 67 8.02 -6.13 9.56
CA ASP A 67 8.93 -6.46 8.48
C ASP A 67 8.32 -7.56 7.57
N LEU A 68 8.08 -7.20 6.30
CA LEU A 68 7.53 -8.10 5.29
C LEU A 68 8.60 -8.64 4.32
N SER A 69 9.89 -8.49 4.62
CA SER A 69 10.99 -8.99 3.77
C SER A 69 10.88 -10.47 3.40
N ASN A 70 10.34 -11.30 4.32
CA ASN A 70 10.11 -12.73 4.08
C ASN A 70 8.78 -13.06 3.39
N ALA A 71 7.88 -12.10 3.20
CA ALA A 71 6.58 -12.29 2.56
C ALA A 71 6.70 -12.26 1.02
N THR A 72 7.64 -13.01 0.47
CA THR A 72 8.01 -13.00 -0.95
C THR A 72 6.91 -13.50 -1.89
N ASN A 73 5.88 -14.15 -1.36
CA ASN A 73 4.68 -14.59 -2.07
C ASN A 73 3.45 -13.70 -1.86
N LEU A 74 3.60 -12.54 -1.21
CA LEU A 74 2.49 -11.62 -0.99
C LEU A 74 2.03 -11.03 -2.33
N GLU A 75 0.75 -11.25 -2.64
CA GLU A 75 0.08 -10.82 -3.88
C GLU A 75 -0.80 -9.58 -3.63
N ARG A 76 -1.39 -9.46 -2.43
CA ARG A 76 -2.28 -8.34 -2.07
C ARG A 76 -2.05 -7.81 -0.65
N LEU A 77 -1.97 -6.49 -0.53
CA LEU A 77 -1.92 -5.80 0.74
C LEU A 77 -2.94 -4.64 0.80
N GLU A 78 -3.79 -4.67 1.83
CA GLU A 78 -4.85 -3.69 2.08
C GLU A 78 -4.61 -2.96 3.41
N LEU A 79 -4.40 -1.64 3.32
CA LEU A 79 -4.14 -0.75 4.46
C LEU A 79 -5.16 0.39 4.53
N SER A 80 -6.37 0.18 4.00
CA SER A 80 -7.39 1.22 3.94
C SER A 80 -7.77 1.72 5.34
N TYR A 81 -7.84 3.03 5.59
CA TYR A 81 -8.23 3.65 6.86
C TYR A 81 -7.30 3.34 8.06
N CYS A 82 -6.03 3.03 7.84
CA CYS A 82 -5.00 2.94 8.88
C CYS A 82 -4.54 4.34 9.29
N LYS A 83 -5.39 5.09 10.00
CA LYS A 83 -5.22 6.53 10.27
C LYS A 83 -4.02 6.91 11.15
N SER A 84 -3.45 5.98 11.90
CA SER A 84 -2.27 6.21 12.74
C SER A 84 -0.95 5.84 12.06
N LEU A 85 -0.99 5.24 10.86
CA LEU A 85 0.19 4.80 10.13
C LEU A 85 0.91 6.02 9.52
N VAL A 86 2.20 6.16 9.84
CA VAL A 86 3.02 7.32 9.42
C VAL A 86 3.96 6.96 8.27
N GLU A 87 4.43 5.72 8.21
CA GLU A 87 5.36 5.26 7.18
C GLU A 87 5.08 3.83 6.71
N ILE A 88 5.45 3.56 5.47
CA ILE A 88 5.58 2.20 4.93
C ILE A 88 7.05 1.76 5.06
N PRO A 89 7.35 0.56 5.60
CA PRO A 89 8.72 0.12 5.79
C PRO A 89 9.40 -0.21 4.45
N SER A 90 10.72 0.03 4.38
CA SER A 90 11.52 -0.19 3.16
C SER A 90 11.55 -1.64 2.69
N SER A 91 11.27 -2.62 3.57
CA SER A 91 11.20 -4.04 3.21
C SER A 91 10.13 -4.39 2.18
N PHE A 92 9.21 -3.45 1.89
CA PHE A 92 8.28 -3.59 0.78
C PHE A 92 9.00 -3.74 -0.57
N SER A 93 10.24 -3.26 -0.72
CA SER A 93 11.03 -3.46 -1.94
C SER A 93 11.23 -4.93 -2.33
N GLU A 94 11.08 -5.85 -1.38
CA GLU A 94 11.27 -7.29 -1.58
C GLU A 94 10.00 -8.03 -2.06
N LEU A 95 8.84 -7.36 -2.09
CA LEU A 95 7.54 -7.96 -2.39
C LEU A 95 7.31 -8.14 -3.90
N ARG A 96 8.21 -8.86 -4.58
CA ARG A 96 8.24 -8.96 -6.07
C ARG A 96 6.96 -9.51 -6.70
N LYS A 97 6.13 -10.24 -5.93
CA LYS A 97 4.84 -10.79 -6.35
C LYS A 97 3.63 -9.93 -5.98
N LEU A 98 3.83 -8.78 -5.34
CA LEU A 98 2.73 -7.90 -4.95
C LEU A 98 2.08 -7.32 -6.20
N GLU A 99 0.82 -7.67 -6.44
CA GLU A 99 0.02 -7.22 -7.58
C GLU A 99 -0.85 -6.01 -7.22
N THR A 100 -1.34 -5.99 -5.97
CA THR A 100 -2.24 -4.95 -5.47
C THR A 100 -1.73 -4.39 -4.15
N LEU A 101 -1.50 -3.08 -4.14
CA LEU A 101 -1.21 -2.31 -2.94
C LEU A 101 -2.25 -1.20 -2.76
N VAL A 102 -3.02 -1.27 -1.68
CA VAL A 102 -4.04 -0.26 -1.37
C VAL A 102 -3.72 0.39 -0.04
N ILE A 103 -3.52 1.70 -0.10
CA ILE A 103 -3.20 2.59 1.02
C ILE A 103 -4.20 3.75 0.96
N HIS A 104 -5.47 3.44 1.19
CA HIS A 104 -6.55 4.40 1.03
C HIS A 104 -6.88 5.07 2.37
N ASN A 105 -7.01 6.39 2.43
CA ASN A 105 -7.39 7.14 3.63
C ASN A 105 -6.46 6.91 4.85
N CYS A 106 -5.15 6.73 4.60
CA CYS A 106 -4.10 6.75 5.62
C CYS A 106 -3.67 8.20 5.88
N THR A 107 -4.49 8.92 6.65
CA THR A 107 -4.41 10.38 6.74
C THR A 107 -3.14 10.95 7.40
N LYS A 108 -2.35 10.12 8.09
CA LYS A 108 -1.06 10.50 8.70
C LYS A 108 0.15 9.97 7.93
N LEU A 109 -0.06 9.27 6.82
CA LEU A 109 1.03 8.67 6.07
C LEU A 109 1.84 9.75 5.35
N GLU A 110 3.11 9.84 5.72
CA GLU A 110 4.06 10.82 5.19
C GLU A 110 5.09 10.18 4.26
N VAL A 111 5.47 8.93 4.53
CA VAL A 111 6.59 8.26 3.86
C VAL A 111 6.16 6.94 3.23
N VAL A 112 6.38 6.84 1.92
CA VAL A 112 6.31 5.59 1.17
C VAL A 112 7.68 5.35 0.51
N PRO A 113 8.31 4.18 0.69
CA PRO A 113 9.62 3.89 0.13
C PRO A 113 9.51 3.73 -1.39
N THR A 114 10.66 3.66 -2.07
CA THR A 114 10.67 3.30 -3.48
C THR A 114 10.11 1.90 -3.71
N LEU A 115 9.23 1.79 -4.69
CA LEU A 115 8.47 0.59 -5.10
C LEU A 115 8.91 0.08 -6.48
N ILE A 116 10.03 0.56 -7.01
CA ILE A 116 10.55 0.20 -8.34
C ILE A 116 10.78 -1.31 -8.52
N ASN A 117 11.05 -2.04 -7.43
CA ASN A 117 11.33 -3.48 -7.45
C ASN A 117 10.07 -4.35 -7.41
N LEU A 118 8.88 -3.75 -7.30
CA LEU A 118 7.61 -4.48 -7.31
C LEU A 118 7.23 -4.88 -8.73
N ALA A 119 7.92 -5.91 -9.25
CA ALA A 119 7.82 -6.35 -10.64
C ALA A 119 6.43 -6.82 -11.07
N SER A 120 5.57 -7.19 -10.12
CA SER A 120 4.19 -7.64 -10.41
C SER A 120 3.12 -6.58 -10.11
N LEU A 121 3.50 -5.41 -9.58
CA LEU A 121 2.53 -4.41 -9.13
C LEU A 121 1.75 -3.85 -10.31
N ASP A 122 0.46 -4.17 -10.34
CA ASP A 122 -0.48 -3.75 -11.38
C ASP A 122 -1.36 -2.59 -10.90
N PHE A 123 -1.74 -2.60 -9.61
CA PHE A 123 -2.60 -1.59 -9.00
C PHE A 123 -1.98 -1.01 -7.74
N PHE A 124 -1.81 0.32 -7.73
CA PHE A 124 -1.41 1.09 -6.56
C PHE A 124 -2.41 2.22 -6.29
N ASN A 125 -2.95 2.24 -5.07
CA ASN A 125 -3.88 3.26 -4.62
C ASN A 125 -3.36 3.94 -3.36
N MET A 126 -3.19 5.25 -3.41
CA MET A 126 -2.82 6.11 -2.28
C MET A 126 -3.83 7.23 -2.02
N HIS A 127 -5.08 7.07 -2.49
CA HIS A 127 -6.14 8.06 -2.33
C HIS A 127 -6.36 8.40 -0.85
N GLY A 128 -6.37 9.68 -0.50
CA GLY A 128 -6.71 10.17 0.84
C GLY A 128 -5.52 10.12 1.81
N CYS A 129 -4.30 9.96 1.28
CA CYS A 129 -3.06 10.15 2.03
C CYS A 129 -2.69 11.63 2.05
N PHE A 130 -3.44 12.42 2.83
CA PHE A 130 -3.35 13.88 2.89
C PHE A 130 -2.02 14.46 3.38
N GLN A 131 -1.07 13.64 3.85
CA GLN A 131 0.27 14.10 4.26
C GLN A 131 1.36 13.69 3.27
N LEU A 132 1.01 12.95 2.22
CA LEU A 132 1.95 12.44 1.24
C LEU A 132 2.27 13.52 0.21
N LYS A 133 3.52 14.01 0.23
CA LYS A 133 3.99 15.15 -0.58
C LYS A 133 4.64 14.76 -1.90
N LYS A 134 5.05 13.49 -2.02
CA LYS A 134 5.77 12.96 -3.18
C LYS A 134 5.25 11.59 -3.56
N ILE A 135 5.22 11.31 -4.85
CA ILE A 135 5.01 9.96 -5.35
C ILE A 135 6.32 9.17 -5.17
N PRO A 136 6.29 7.97 -4.59
CA PRO A 136 7.47 7.12 -4.49
C PRO A 136 7.96 6.72 -5.89
N GLY A 137 9.20 6.24 -6.02
CA GLY A 137 9.61 5.59 -7.27
C GLY A 137 8.70 4.38 -7.53
N ILE A 138 7.90 4.39 -8.59
CA ILE A 138 6.92 3.33 -8.89
C ILE A 138 7.47 2.32 -9.91
N SER A 139 7.00 1.08 -9.80
CA SER A 139 7.26 0.03 -10.79
C SER A 139 6.68 0.40 -12.16
N THR A 140 7.42 0.11 -13.23
CA THR A 140 6.97 0.33 -14.61
C THR A 140 5.88 -0.66 -15.07
N HIS A 141 5.59 -1.69 -14.25
CA HIS A 141 4.57 -2.70 -14.54
C HIS A 141 3.13 -2.25 -14.23
N ILE A 142 2.97 -1.14 -13.50
CA ILE A 142 1.68 -0.64 -13.05
C ILE A 142 0.75 -0.29 -14.22
N SER A 143 -0.50 -0.73 -14.15
CA SER A 143 -1.55 -0.37 -15.11
C SER A 143 -2.53 0.67 -14.54
N ARG A 144 -2.67 0.74 -13.22
CA ARG A 144 -3.57 1.66 -12.53
C ARG A 144 -2.91 2.32 -11.33
N LEU A 145 -2.90 3.66 -11.35
CA LEU A 145 -2.39 4.49 -10.27
C LEU A 145 -3.46 5.51 -9.83
N VAL A 146 -3.73 5.56 -8.53
CA VAL A 146 -4.70 6.49 -7.91
C VAL A 146 -4.00 7.31 -6.84
N ILE A 147 -4.02 8.64 -6.98
CA ILE A 147 -3.26 9.61 -6.17
C ILE A 147 -4.15 10.74 -5.64
N ASP A 148 -5.46 10.51 -5.66
CA ASP A 148 -6.47 11.48 -5.25
C ASP A 148 -6.27 11.93 -3.80
N ASP A 149 -6.54 13.20 -3.50
CA ASP A 149 -6.50 13.75 -2.14
C ASP A 149 -5.16 13.54 -1.42
N THR A 150 -4.07 13.91 -2.09
CA THR A 150 -2.69 13.94 -1.57
C THR A 150 -2.10 15.35 -1.66
N LEU A 151 -0.94 15.59 -1.03
CA LEU A 151 -0.19 16.85 -1.17
C LEU A 151 0.84 16.79 -2.31
N VAL A 152 0.70 15.83 -3.22
CA VAL A 152 1.58 15.69 -4.37
C VAL A 152 1.34 16.86 -5.33
N GLU A 153 2.42 17.57 -5.68
CA GLU A 153 2.40 18.73 -6.59
C GLU A 153 2.69 18.36 -8.05
N GLU A 154 3.47 17.30 -8.28
CA GLU A 154 3.90 16.88 -9.62
C GLU A 154 4.08 15.36 -9.74
N LEU A 155 4.00 14.85 -10.96
CA LEU A 155 4.38 13.48 -11.30
C LEU A 155 5.90 13.38 -11.45
N PRO A 156 6.55 12.30 -11.01
CA PRO A 156 7.96 12.07 -11.31
C PRO A 156 8.13 11.86 -12.82
N THR A 157 9.23 12.38 -13.40
CA THR A 157 9.51 12.24 -14.84
C THR A 157 9.58 10.79 -15.31
N SER A 158 9.89 9.86 -14.41
CA SER A 158 9.89 8.40 -14.67
C SER A 158 8.51 7.82 -14.96
N ILE A 159 7.41 8.55 -14.76
CA ILE A 159 6.06 8.10 -15.11
C ILE A 159 5.94 7.78 -16.62
N ILE A 160 6.75 8.40 -17.49
CA ILE A 160 6.83 8.06 -18.93
C ILE A 160 7.27 6.62 -19.19
N LEU A 161 8.03 6.04 -18.26
CA LEU A 161 8.54 4.67 -18.37
C LEU A 161 7.47 3.63 -18.03
N CYS A 162 6.34 4.06 -17.44
CA CYS A 162 5.21 3.21 -17.11
C CYS A 162 4.38 2.91 -18.37
N THR A 163 4.96 2.17 -19.32
CA THR A 163 4.35 1.82 -20.63
C THR A 163 3.09 0.95 -20.51
N ARG A 164 2.80 0.43 -19.31
CA ARG A 164 1.59 -0.31 -18.99
C ARG A 164 0.49 0.56 -18.38
N LEU A 165 0.79 1.77 -17.94
CA LEU A 165 -0.18 2.65 -17.27
C LEU A 165 -1.33 2.98 -18.22
N ARG A 166 -2.53 2.53 -17.88
CA ARG A 166 -3.79 2.78 -18.61
C ARG A 166 -4.69 3.76 -17.89
N THR A 167 -4.65 3.75 -16.55
CA THR A 167 -5.51 4.55 -15.69
C THR A 167 -4.66 5.36 -14.72
N LEU A 168 -4.81 6.68 -14.78
CA LEU A 168 -4.23 7.62 -13.81
C LEU A 168 -5.35 8.48 -13.24
N MET A 169 -5.51 8.46 -11.92
CA MET A 169 -6.47 9.30 -11.20
C MET A 169 -5.70 10.23 -10.28
N ILE A 170 -5.89 11.53 -10.50
CA ILE A 170 -5.33 12.61 -9.69
C ILE A 170 -6.46 13.63 -9.49
N SER A 171 -7.15 13.58 -8.35
CA SER A 171 -8.17 14.56 -7.97
C SER A 171 -7.89 15.23 -6.64
N GLY A 172 -8.46 16.41 -6.42
CA GLY A 172 -8.67 16.99 -5.09
C GLY A 172 -7.44 17.50 -4.34
N SER A 173 -6.25 17.50 -4.95
CA SER A 173 -5.05 18.02 -4.27
C SER A 173 -4.99 19.54 -4.23
N GLY A 174 -5.59 20.28 -5.18
CA GLY A 174 -5.44 21.74 -5.36
C GLY A 174 -4.00 22.24 -5.62
N ASN A 175 -3.02 21.42 -5.26
CA ASN A 175 -1.58 21.60 -5.31
C ASN A 175 -1.01 21.11 -6.65
N PHE A 176 -1.70 20.16 -7.30
CA PHE A 176 -1.29 19.67 -8.60
C PHE A 176 -1.64 20.69 -9.68
N LYS A 177 -0.62 21.41 -10.15
CA LYS A 177 -0.76 22.57 -11.06
C LYS A 177 -0.30 22.29 -12.48
N THR A 178 0.62 21.36 -12.68
CA THR A 178 1.22 21.09 -13.98
C THR A 178 1.18 19.59 -14.26
N LEU A 179 0.85 19.26 -15.51
CA LEU A 179 0.82 17.88 -15.96
C LEU A 179 1.75 17.75 -17.17
N THR A 180 2.96 17.28 -16.90
CA THR A 180 3.99 17.03 -17.91
C THR A 180 4.32 15.54 -17.94
N TYR A 181 4.85 15.07 -19.07
CA TYR A 181 5.46 13.74 -19.17
C TYR A 181 4.51 12.56 -18.91
N LEU A 182 3.31 12.53 -19.49
CA LEU A 182 2.45 11.34 -19.41
C LEU A 182 2.92 10.20 -20.34
N PRO A 183 2.76 8.93 -19.94
CA PRO A 183 3.04 7.80 -20.83
C PRO A 183 2.02 7.73 -21.97
N LEU A 184 2.48 7.40 -23.17
CA LEU A 184 1.64 7.27 -24.38
C LEU A 184 0.57 6.17 -24.26
N SER A 185 0.73 5.26 -23.31
CA SER A 185 -0.20 4.17 -23.05
C SER A 185 -1.46 4.59 -22.30
N LEU A 186 -1.51 5.81 -21.77
CA LEU A 186 -2.58 6.26 -20.91
C LEU A 186 -3.90 6.39 -21.69
N THR A 187 -4.93 5.65 -21.26
CA THR A 187 -6.25 5.63 -21.90
C THR A 187 -7.33 6.33 -21.06
N TYR A 188 -7.11 6.43 -19.74
CA TYR A 188 -8.01 7.08 -18.81
C TYR A 188 -7.21 7.99 -17.89
N LEU A 189 -7.61 9.26 -17.85
CA LEU A 189 -7.02 10.30 -17.02
C LEU A 189 -8.14 11.05 -16.31
N ASP A 190 -8.19 10.96 -14.98
CA ASP A 190 -9.10 11.73 -14.14
C ASP A 190 -8.33 12.87 -13.49
N LEU A 191 -8.75 14.11 -13.77
CA LEU A 191 -8.19 15.35 -13.26
C LEU A 191 -9.23 16.22 -12.54
N ARG A 192 -10.35 15.61 -12.11
CA ARG A 192 -11.42 16.37 -11.44
C ARG A 192 -10.87 17.06 -10.19
N CYS A 193 -11.34 18.26 -9.90
CA CYS A 193 -10.93 19.03 -8.72
C CYS A 193 -9.40 19.28 -8.63
N THR A 194 -8.70 19.34 -9.76
CA THR A 194 -7.29 19.79 -9.82
C THR A 194 -7.23 21.28 -10.17
N GLY A 195 -6.10 21.92 -9.83
CA GLY A 195 -5.82 23.32 -10.19
C GLY A 195 -5.11 23.47 -11.55
N ILE A 196 -5.19 22.46 -12.41
CA ILE A 196 -4.53 22.47 -13.72
C ILE A 196 -5.31 23.39 -14.66
N GLU A 197 -4.69 24.50 -15.03
CA GLU A 197 -5.15 25.37 -16.12
C GLU A 197 -4.42 24.97 -17.42
N LYS A 198 -5.13 24.86 -18.54
CA LYS A 198 -4.55 24.60 -19.87
C LYS A 198 -4.52 25.87 -20.70
#